data_AF-A0A8S2W5R9-F1
#
_entry.id   AF-A0A8S2W5R9-F1
#
_cell.length_a   1.000
_cell.length_b   1.000
_cell.length_c   1.000
_cell.angle_alpha   90.00
_cell.angle_beta   90.00
_cell.angle_gamma   90.00
#
_symmetry.space_group_name_H-M   'P 1'
#
loop_
_entity.id
_entity.type
_entity.pdbx_description
1 polymer ?
#
loop_
_entity_poly.entity_id
_entity_poly.type
_entity_poly.pdbx_seq_one_letter_code
_entity_poly.pdbx_strand_id
1 'polypeptide(L)'
;QYLTAIFYGSIVYYAFPEQWLSSNSKSFFISLCSTISMAIGVQLMGTLGPRRCPFFWPLLGACMGIPFLFIRIYSSPSLNISAFLSSLLFEWKVDWDRNYFDTVVVSKQPKTLSKPATTIVVKHQKTPLKRRENTFKHYIIFLSGLLVFSIFASSAIYQNLNVDINGEKVKVKDVITDFFKSQTYQQLRHVLLEIWTFYLTHGLTGIWTEIWRTFDFESDKQAFELLDLEPGTNQKQIETKCKALARKWHPDRFHDIEAK
;
A
#
# COMPACT_ATOMS: atom_id res chain seq x y z
N GLN A 1 16.21 3.95 9.21
CA GLN A 1 15.73 3.52 10.56
C GLN A 1 14.82 4.58 11.15
N TYR A 2 15.31 5.80 11.43
CA TYR A 2 14.52 6.91 11.96
C TYR A 2 13.21 7.20 11.19
N LEU A 3 13.28 7.41 9.87
CA LEU A 3 12.09 7.66 9.05
C LEU A 3 11.08 6.50 9.10
N THR A 4 11.58 5.26 9.05
CA THR A 4 10.77 4.05 9.16
C THR A 4 10.07 3.98 10.51
N ALA A 5 10.75 4.34 11.60
CA ALA A 5 10.18 4.37 12.93
C ALA A 5 9.05 5.39 13.03
N ILE A 6 9.24 6.60 12.51
CA ILE A 6 8.19 7.63 12.46
C ILE A 6 6.98 7.12 11.66
N PHE A 7 7.21 6.52 10.50
CA PHE A 7 6.13 5.98 9.67
C PHE A 7 5.29 4.95 10.43
N TYR A 8 5.93 3.95 11.05
CA TYR A 8 5.26 2.93 11.84
C TYR A 8 4.54 3.50 13.08
N GLY A 9 5.16 4.47 13.76
CA GLY A 9 4.54 5.17 14.89
C GLY A 9 3.32 5.99 14.46
N SER A 10 3.39 6.68 13.31
CA SER A 10 2.30 7.50 12.78
C SER A 10 1.09 6.64 12.38
N ILE A 11 1.31 5.48 11.77
CA ILE A 11 0.23 4.56 11.39
C ILE A 11 -0.56 4.12 12.62
N VAL A 12 0.15 3.72 13.69
CA VAL A 12 -0.52 3.27 14.91
C VAL A 12 -1.20 4.41 15.63
N TYR A 13 -0.59 5.60 15.67
CA TYR A 13 -1.23 6.79 16.25
C TYR A 13 -2.54 7.15 15.54
N TYR A 14 -2.52 7.18 14.21
CA TYR A 14 -3.69 7.50 13.39
C TYR A 14 -4.71 6.36 13.31
N ALA A 15 -4.36 5.13 13.67
CA ALA A 15 -5.31 4.03 13.70
C ALA A 15 -6.39 4.16 14.79
N PHE A 16 -6.16 5.02 15.79
CA PHE A 16 -7.08 5.26 16.89
C PHE A 16 -7.91 6.53 16.70
N PRO A 17 -9.16 6.55 17.20
CA PRO A 17 -10.05 7.70 17.02
C PRO A 17 -9.64 8.84 17.94
N GLU A 18 -9.76 10.08 17.45
CA GLU A 18 -9.39 11.30 18.18
C GLU A 18 -10.07 11.42 19.56
N GLN A 19 -11.29 10.88 19.69
CA GLN A 19 -12.04 10.86 20.95
C GLN A 19 -11.28 10.15 22.07
N TRP A 20 -10.44 9.15 21.75
CA TRP A 20 -9.67 8.39 22.73
C TRP A 20 -8.47 9.16 23.26
N LEU A 21 -8.01 10.23 22.58
CA LEU A 21 -6.95 11.09 23.09
C LEU A 21 -7.40 11.97 24.26
N SER A 22 -8.72 12.18 24.43
CA SER A 22 -9.28 13.02 25.51
C SER A 22 -9.14 12.39 26.91
N SER A 23 -9.00 11.07 27.00
CA SER A 23 -8.93 10.34 28.27
C SER A 23 -7.48 9.95 28.59
N ASN A 24 -7.02 10.29 29.80
CA ASN A 24 -5.63 10.06 30.23
C ASN A 24 -5.17 8.59 30.09
N SER A 25 -6.04 7.62 30.43
CA SER A 25 -5.68 6.20 30.37
C SER A 25 -5.57 5.68 28.93
N LYS A 26 -6.50 6.10 28.06
CA LYS A 26 -6.51 5.71 26.64
C LYS A 26 -5.37 6.37 25.86
N SER A 27 -5.06 7.62 26.18
CA SER A 27 -3.94 8.35 25.60
C SER A 27 -2.58 7.70 25.94
N PHE A 28 -2.42 7.25 27.19
CA PHE A 28 -1.24 6.48 27.59
C PHE A 28 -1.13 5.15 26.83
N PHE A 29 -2.23 4.43 26.65
CA PHE A 29 -2.26 3.19 25.88
C PHE A 29 -1.86 3.41 24.42
N ILE A 30 -2.37 4.47 23.77
CA ILE A 30 -2.01 4.83 22.40
C ILE A 30 -0.51 5.17 22.31
N SER A 31 0.04 5.90 23.28
CA SER A 31 1.47 6.21 23.35
C SER A 31 2.32 4.94 23.46
N LEU A 32 1.93 3.98 24.30
CA LEU A 32 2.61 2.69 24.44
C LEU A 32 2.57 1.87 23.15
N CYS A 33 1.41 1.76 22.50
CA CYS A 33 1.29 1.07 21.23
C CYS A 33 2.14 1.74 20.13
N SER A 34 2.16 3.08 20.10
CA SER A 34 2.93 3.84 19.13
C SER A 34 4.44 3.65 19.31
N THR A 35 4.94 3.61 20.55
CA THR A 35 6.38 3.39 20.81
C THR A 35 6.83 1.97 20.52
N ILE A 36 5.99 0.96 20.80
CA ILE A 36 6.25 -0.42 20.37
C ILE A 36 6.36 -0.49 18.84
N SER A 37 5.43 0.16 18.13
CA SER A 37 5.45 0.22 16.66
C SER A 37 6.72 0.87 16.11
N MET A 38 7.15 1.98 16.70
CA MET A 38 8.42 2.64 16.34
C MET A 38 9.63 1.71 16.53
N ALA A 39 9.69 1.00 17.66
CA ALA A 39 10.77 0.06 17.94
C ALA A 39 10.81 -1.08 16.93
N ILE A 40 9.64 -1.59 16.50
CA ILE A 40 9.54 -2.58 15.43
C ILE A 40 10.05 -2.01 14.10
N GLY A 41 9.67 -0.77 13.76
CA GLY A 41 10.15 -0.08 12.56
C GLY A 41 11.68 0.09 12.52
N VAL A 42 12.29 0.47 13.66
CA VAL A 42 13.75 0.54 13.80
C VAL A 42 14.37 -0.84 13.65
N GLN A 43 13.84 -1.85 14.33
CA GLN A 43 14.38 -3.21 14.30
C GLN A 43 14.34 -3.82 12.89
N LEU A 44 13.22 -3.68 12.18
CA LEU A 44 13.06 -4.21 10.83
C LEU A 44 14.05 -3.59 9.86
N MET A 45 14.16 -2.26 9.85
CA MET A 45 15.07 -1.56 8.95
C MET A 45 16.54 -1.71 9.39
N GLY A 46 16.78 -1.75 10.69
CA GLY A 46 18.12 -1.81 11.26
C GLY A 46 18.79 -3.16 11.09
N THR A 47 18.00 -4.24 11.04
CA THR A 47 18.50 -5.62 10.83
C THR A 47 18.63 -6.01 9.35
N LEU A 48 18.38 -5.09 8.41
CA LEU A 48 18.66 -5.34 7.01
C LEU A 48 20.17 -5.39 6.76
N GLY A 49 20.64 -6.54 6.29
CA GLY A 49 22.03 -6.77 5.93
C GLY A 49 22.87 -7.38 7.07
N PRO A 50 24.17 -7.04 7.19
CA PRO A 50 25.07 -7.65 8.17
C PRO A 50 24.85 -7.17 9.62
N ARG A 51 23.89 -6.27 9.85
CA ARG A 51 23.69 -5.60 11.14
C ARG A 51 22.74 -6.41 12.02
N ARG A 52 23.10 -6.62 13.29
CA ARG A 52 22.27 -7.30 14.27
C ARG A 52 22.20 -6.49 15.56
N CYS A 53 21.02 -6.40 16.13
CA CYS A 53 20.81 -5.82 17.45
C CYS A 53 19.64 -6.56 18.10
N PRO A 54 19.69 -6.89 19.40
CA PRO A 54 18.53 -7.44 20.08
C PRO A 54 17.44 -6.36 20.20
N PHE A 55 16.18 -6.78 20.01
CA PHE A 55 15.00 -5.90 20.00
C PHE A 55 14.80 -5.08 21.30
N PHE A 56 15.44 -5.49 22.38
CA PHE A 56 15.39 -4.81 23.67
C PHE A 56 15.91 -3.36 23.61
N TRP A 57 17.00 -3.08 22.88
CA TRP A 57 17.60 -1.73 22.86
C TRP A 57 16.74 -0.70 22.11
N PRO A 58 16.21 -1.00 20.91
CA PRO A 58 15.28 -0.11 20.23
C PRO A 58 14.01 0.14 21.04
N LEU A 59 13.50 -0.89 21.73
CA LEU A 59 12.33 -0.77 22.58
C LEU A 59 12.60 0.14 23.78
N LEU A 60 13.73 -0.03 24.46
CA LEU A 60 14.13 0.83 25.56
C LEU A 60 14.20 2.30 25.12
N GLY A 61 14.79 2.57 23.96
CA GLY A 61 14.93 3.92 23.42
C GLY A 61 13.60 4.55 23.04
N ALA A 62 12.68 3.76 22.48
CA ALA A 62 11.33 4.23 22.21
C ALA A 62 10.54 4.52 23.50
N CYS A 63 10.71 3.69 24.53
CA CYS A 63 10.07 3.87 25.84
C CYS A 63 10.57 5.12 26.58
N MET A 64 11.86 5.46 26.45
CA MET A 64 12.42 6.70 27.02
C MET A 64 11.77 7.97 26.46
N GLY A 65 11.20 7.91 25.25
CA GLY A 65 10.47 9.03 24.65
C GLY A 65 9.00 9.16 25.09
N ILE A 66 8.45 8.20 25.85
CA ILE A 66 7.04 8.23 26.31
C ILE A 66 6.68 9.49 27.09
N PRO A 67 7.51 10.01 28.04
CA PRO A 67 7.19 11.24 28.75
C PRO A 67 7.00 12.43 27.81
N PHE A 68 7.81 12.52 26.75
CA PHE A 68 7.72 13.58 25.75
C PHE A 68 6.49 13.46 24.85
N LEU A 69 6.04 12.23 24.58
CA LEU A 69 4.78 11.99 23.88
C LEU A 69 3.57 12.38 24.72
N PHE A 70 3.59 12.02 26.01
CA PHE A 70 2.49 12.28 26.93
C PHE A 70 2.29 13.78 27.20
N ILE A 71 3.38 14.53 27.39
CA ILE A 71 3.33 15.97 27.72
C ILE A 71 2.80 16.82 26.55
N ARG A 72 3.03 16.40 25.28
CA ARG A 72 2.71 17.22 24.10
C ARG A 72 1.50 16.74 23.29
N ILE A 73 0.70 15.82 23.83
CA ILE A 73 -0.44 15.20 23.12
C ILE A 73 -1.46 16.23 22.60
N TYR A 74 -1.61 17.37 23.27
CA TYR A 74 -2.63 18.37 22.92
C TYR A 74 -2.26 19.33 21.79
N SER A 75 -0.97 19.49 21.44
CA SER A 75 -0.55 20.47 20.42
C SER A 75 0.12 19.85 19.21
N SER A 76 0.80 18.70 19.36
CA SER A 76 1.31 17.84 18.28
C SER A 76 2.09 16.67 18.89
N PRO A 77 1.74 15.40 18.60
CA PRO A 77 2.54 14.26 19.07
C PRO A 77 3.92 14.29 18.42
N SER A 78 4.96 14.65 19.19
CA SER A 78 6.34 14.64 18.69
C SER A 78 6.91 13.22 18.72
N LEU A 79 6.45 12.38 17.78
CA LEU A 79 6.94 11.02 17.54
C LEU A 79 8.45 10.97 17.27
N ASN A 80 9.02 12.10 16.85
CA ASN A 80 10.42 12.29 16.51
C ASN A 80 11.37 11.93 17.66
N ILE A 81 11.06 12.30 18.92
CA ILE A 81 11.98 12.07 20.04
C ILE A 81 12.11 10.58 20.33
N SER A 82 10.99 9.86 20.42
CA SER A 82 10.98 8.41 20.62
C SER A 82 11.65 7.67 19.46
N ALA A 83 11.38 8.07 18.21
CA ALA A 83 12.00 7.50 17.02
C ALA A 83 13.52 7.75 16.98
N PHE A 84 13.96 8.94 17.38
CA PHE A 84 15.37 9.32 17.44
C PHE A 84 16.11 8.52 18.52
N LEU A 85 15.59 8.47 19.74
CA LEU A 85 16.19 7.72 20.86
C LEU A 85 16.25 6.22 20.56
N SER A 86 15.19 5.65 19.96
CA SER A 86 15.18 4.26 19.52
C SER A 86 16.27 3.96 18.48
N SER A 87 16.44 4.84 17.49
CA SER A 87 17.48 4.72 16.47
C SER A 87 18.89 4.88 17.07
N LEU A 88 19.06 5.80 18.02
CA LEU A 88 20.35 6.06 18.66
C LEU A 88 20.81 4.88 19.52
N LEU A 89 19.91 4.26 20.29
CA LEU A 89 20.23 3.07 21.07
C LEU A 89 20.48 1.84 20.19
N PHE A 90 19.78 1.71 19.06
CA PHE A 90 20.07 0.67 18.07
C PHE A 90 21.51 0.82 17.55
N GLU A 91 21.88 2.03 17.12
CA GLU A 91 23.22 2.33 16.59
C GLU A 91 24.31 2.13 17.66
N TRP A 92 24.03 2.44 18.92
CA TRP A 92 24.98 2.24 20.01
C TRP A 92 25.28 0.76 20.30
N LYS A 93 24.30 -0.13 20.09
CA LYS A 93 24.40 -1.57 20.41
C LYS A 93 24.34 -2.46 19.18
N VAL A 94 24.71 -1.93 18.02
CA VAL A 94 24.73 -2.68 16.78
C VAL A 94 25.96 -3.58 16.73
N ASP A 95 25.73 -4.88 16.55
CA ASP A 95 26.74 -5.87 16.26
C ASP A 95 26.80 -6.13 14.76
N TRP A 96 28.01 -6.18 14.20
CA TRP A 96 28.23 -6.47 12.78
C TRP A 96 28.60 -7.95 12.61
N ASP A 97 27.79 -8.69 11.85
CA ASP A 97 28.08 -10.08 11.48
C ASP A 97 29.12 -10.11 10.35
N ARG A 98 30.38 -10.38 10.71
CA ARG A 98 31.49 -10.49 9.76
C ARG A 98 31.28 -11.60 8.73
N ASN A 99 30.57 -12.66 9.09
CA ASN A 99 30.35 -13.83 8.22
C ASN A 99 29.25 -13.59 7.18
N TYR A 100 28.57 -12.44 7.21
CA TYR A 100 27.49 -12.12 6.28
C TYR A 100 27.97 -12.16 4.82
N PHE A 101 29.10 -11.53 4.52
CA PHE A 101 29.61 -11.46 3.14
C PHE A 101 30.10 -12.82 2.62
N ASP A 102 30.67 -13.66 3.49
CA ASP A 102 31.15 -14.99 3.10
C ASP A 102 30.00 -15.90 2.67
N THR A 103 28.85 -15.82 3.34
CA THR A 103 27.68 -16.64 2.98
C THR A 103 27.00 -16.22 1.67
N VAL A 104 26.96 -14.92 1.37
CA VAL A 104 26.33 -14.39 0.15
C VAL A 104 27.11 -14.79 -1.09
N VAL A 105 28.45 -14.74 -1.04
CA VAL A 105 29.32 -15.09 -2.17
C VAL A 105 29.19 -16.57 -2.55
N VAL A 106 29.07 -17.47 -1.56
CA VAL A 106 28.92 -18.92 -1.81
C VAL A 106 27.60 -19.26 -2.50
N SER A 107 26.52 -18.52 -2.21
CA SER A 107 25.21 -18.76 -2.84
C SER A 107 25.14 -18.42 -4.33
N LYS A 108 26.01 -17.53 -4.83
CA LYS A 108 25.98 -17.01 -6.20
C LYS A 108 26.83 -17.83 -7.18
N GLN A 109 27.59 -18.82 -6.73
CA GLN A 109 28.39 -19.65 -7.61
C GLN A 109 27.48 -20.58 -8.44
N PRO A 110 27.43 -20.46 -9.78
CA PRO A 110 26.69 -21.38 -10.63
C PRO A 110 27.28 -22.79 -10.50
N LYS A 111 26.41 -23.81 -10.46
CA LYS A 111 26.74 -25.24 -10.23
C LYS A 111 27.60 -25.91 -11.31
N THR A 112 28.28 -25.16 -12.18
CA THR A 112 29.00 -25.71 -13.32
C THR A 112 30.36 -25.04 -13.48
N LEU A 113 31.39 -25.53 -12.77
CA LEU A 113 32.70 -25.73 -13.37
C LEU A 113 33.56 -26.71 -12.57
N SER A 114 34.01 -27.74 -13.27
CA SER A 114 34.86 -28.82 -12.79
C SER A 114 36.35 -28.46 -12.81
N LYS A 115 37.00 -28.44 -11.63
CA LYS A 115 38.42 -28.80 -11.31
C LYS A 115 39.59 -27.92 -11.89
N PRO A 116 40.83 -28.03 -11.36
CA PRO A 116 41.28 -28.33 -9.99
C PRO A 116 42.42 -27.42 -9.43
N ALA A 117 42.61 -27.55 -8.10
CA ALA A 117 43.88 -27.46 -7.32
C ALA A 117 44.56 -26.11 -7.06
N THR A 118 44.37 -25.58 -5.84
CA THR A 118 45.48 -25.30 -4.92
C THR A 118 44.99 -25.55 -3.50
N THR A 119 45.57 -26.55 -2.83
CA THR A 119 45.19 -26.96 -1.48
C THR A 119 45.75 -25.97 -0.47
N ILE A 120 45.02 -24.88 -0.24
CA ILE A 120 45.11 -24.18 1.04
C ILE A 120 44.30 -25.06 2.00
N VAL A 121 44.95 -25.68 2.98
CA VAL A 121 44.25 -26.35 4.08
C VAL A 121 43.60 -25.27 4.94
N VAL A 122 42.54 -24.66 4.43
CA VAL A 122 41.56 -23.98 5.25
C VAL A 122 40.96 -25.09 6.09
N LYS A 123 41.30 -25.10 7.37
CA LYS A 123 40.64 -25.94 8.36
C LYS A 123 39.17 -25.54 8.29
N HIS A 124 38.38 -26.24 7.47
CA HIS A 124 36.94 -26.13 7.46
C HIS A 124 36.50 -26.64 8.82
N GLN A 125 36.48 -25.72 9.78
CA GLN A 125 35.68 -25.85 10.97
C GLN A 125 34.29 -26.12 10.41
N LYS A 126 33.85 -27.38 10.54
CA LYS A 126 32.53 -27.82 10.17
C LYS A 126 31.58 -26.93 10.96
N THR A 127 31.17 -25.82 10.37
CA THR A 127 30.03 -25.07 10.86
C THR A 127 28.92 -26.12 10.92
N PRO A 128 28.23 -26.29 12.05
CA PRO A 128 27.13 -27.22 12.11
C PRO A 128 26.22 -26.86 10.94
N LEU A 129 26.01 -27.81 10.01
CA LEU A 129 25.12 -27.61 8.87
C LEU A 129 23.82 -27.07 9.45
N LYS A 130 23.58 -25.76 9.26
CA LYS A 130 22.45 -25.09 9.86
C LYS A 130 21.23 -25.84 9.34
N ARG A 131 20.58 -26.59 10.24
CA ARG A 131 19.37 -27.36 9.99
C ARG A 131 18.49 -26.51 9.09
N ARG A 132 18.15 -26.98 7.89
CA ARG A 132 17.33 -26.28 6.87
C ARG A 132 16.14 -25.64 7.60
N GLU A 133 16.32 -24.41 8.05
CA GLU A 133 15.33 -23.74 8.89
C GLU A 133 14.19 -23.42 7.94
N ASN A 134 13.00 -23.87 8.30
CA ASN A 134 11.80 -23.74 7.48
C ASN A 134 11.64 -22.28 7.06
N THR A 135 12.06 -21.96 5.84
CA THR A 135 11.79 -20.68 5.14
C THR A 135 10.29 -20.38 5.12
N PHE A 136 9.47 -21.43 5.15
CA PHE A 136 8.04 -21.36 5.34
C PHE A 136 7.60 -20.68 6.66
N LYS A 137 8.34 -20.86 7.76
CA LYS A 137 8.05 -20.15 9.03
C LYS A 137 8.26 -18.65 8.88
N HIS A 138 9.30 -18.23 8.17
CA HIS A 138 9.56 -16.82 7.89
C HIS A 138 8.48 -16.22 6.98
N TYR A 139 8.01 -16.99 6.00
CA TYR A 139 6.92 -16.57 5.12
C TYR A 139 5.58 -16.41 5.87
N ILE A 140 5.24 -17.34 6.77
CA ILE A 140 4.06 -17.23 7.63
C ILE A 140 4.16 -16.01 8.55
N ILE A 141 5.31 -15.78 9.18
CA ILE A 141 5.52 -14.61 10.05
C ILE A 141 5.34 -13.33 9.23
N PHE A 142 5.94 -13.25 8.03
CA PHE A 142 5.82 -12.09 7.15
C PHE A 142 4.37 -11.85 6.70
N LEU A 143 3.66 -12.91 6.28
CA LEU A 143 2.25 -12.83 5.86
C LEU A 143 1.34 -12.38 7.02
N SER A 144 1.57 -12.92 8.22
CA SER A 144 0.84 -12.50 9.42
C SER A 144 1.11 -11.04 9.78
N GLY A 145 2.36 -10.58 9.65
CA GLY A 145 2.73 -9.19 9.85
C GLY A 145 2.09 -8.26 8.83
N LEU A 146 2.05 -8.67 7.56
CA LEU A 146 1.39 -7.93 6.48
C LEU A 146 -0.11 -7.79 6.72
N LEU A 147 -0.77 -8.87 7.14
CA LEU A 147 -2.21 -8.84 7.46
C LEU A 147 -2.49 -7.89 8.63
N VAL A 148 -1.74 -8.00 9.73
CA VAL A 148 -1.89 -7.10 10.88
C VAL A 148 -1.66 -5.65 10.45
N PHE A 149 -0.60 -5.39 9.68
CA PHE A 149 -0.32 -4.06 9.16
C PHE A 149 -1.44 -3.52 8.26
N SER A 150 -2.02 -4.37 7.40
CA SER A 150 -3.14 -3.99 6.54
C SER A 150 -4.39 -3.62 7.35
N ILE A 151 -4.65 -4.33 8.45
CA ILE A 151 -5.78 -4.02 9.35
C ILE A 151 -5.55 -2.66 10.01
N PHE A 152 -4.36 -2.41 10.56
CA PHE A 152 -4.05 -1.13 11.19
C PHE A 152 -4.08 0.03 10.18
N ALA A 153 -3.52 -0.15 8.99
CA ALA A 153 -3.54 0.85 7.93
C ALA A 153 -4.97 1.13 7.44
N SER A 154 -5.78 0.09 7.22
CA SER A 154 -7.18 0.24 6.81
C SER A 154 -8.00 0.95 7.89
N SER A 155 -7.78 0.67 9.18
CA SER A 155 -8.41 1.39 10.29
C SER A 155 -8.01 2.87 10.31
N ALA A 156 -6.73 3.18 10.11
CA ALA A 156 -6.24 4.56 10.06
C ALA A 156 -6.87 5.36 8.90
N ILE A 157 -6.98 4.74 7.73
CA ILE A 157 -7.64 5.35 6.56
C ILE A 157 -9.14 5.53 6.84
N TYR A 158 -9.81 4.51 7.36
CA TYR A 158 -11.25 4.55 7.64
C TYR A 158 -11.64 5.64 8.64
N GLN A 159 -10.77 5.94 9.61
CA GLN A 159 -11.06 6.92 10.66
C GLN A 159 -10.64 8.35 10.33
N ASN A 160 -9.56 8.55 9.55
CA ASN A 160 -8.98 9.88 9.30
C ASN A 160 -9.16 10.40 7.86
N LEU A 161 -9.64 9.58 6.92
CA LEU A 161 -9.89 10.06 5.57
C LEU A 161 -11.16 10.93 5.57
N ASN A 162 -10.96 12.24 5.49
CA ASN A 162 -12.00 13.22 5.25
C ASN A 162 -12.02 13.52 3.75
N VAL A 163 -13.15 13.30 3.10
CA VAL A 163 -13.33 13.64 1.68
C VAL A 163 -14.20 14.89 1.63
N ASP A 164 -13.77 15.85 0.83
CA ASP A 164 -14.54 17.07 0.58
C ASP A 164 -15.56 16.78 -0.52
N ILE A 165 -16.83 16.66 -0.13
CA ILE A 165 -17.94 16.50 -1.06
C ILE A 165 -18.74 17.79 -0.96
N ASN A 166 -18.74 18.58 -2.03
CA ASN A 166 -19.49 19.84 -2.12
C ASN A 166 -19.14 20.90 -1.05
N GLY A 167 -17.90 20.93 -0.56
CA GLY A 167 -17.44 21.93 0.42
C GLY A 167 -17.64 21.51 1.89
N GLU A 168 -18.21 20.33 2.13
CA GLU A 168 -18.38 19.77 3.48
C GLU A 168 -17.38 18.62 3.71
N LYS A 169 -16.58 18.73 4.78
CA LYS A 169 -15.60 17.71 5.18
C LYS A 169 -16.32 16.59 5.93
N VAL A 170 -16.79 15.58 5.21
CA VAL A 170 -17.45 14.41 5.78
C VAL A 170 -16.46 13.24 5.87
N LYS A 171 -16.53 12.46 6.96
CA LYS A 171 -15.68 11.29 7.14
C LYS A 171 -16.12 10.20 6.16
N VAL A 172 -15.17 9.52 5.53
CA VAL A 172 -15.45 8.45 4.54
C VAL A 172 -16.30 7.33 5.13
N LYS A 173 -16.12 7.01 6.42
CA LYS A 173 -16.97 6.05 7.11
C LYS A 173 -18.46 6.40 7.04
N ASP A 174 -18.80 7.68 7.20
CA ASP A 174 -20.18 8.13 7.25
C ASP A 174 -20.76 8.08 5.82
N VAL A 175 -19.98 8.51 4.82
CA VAL A 175 -20.33 8.40 3.38
C VAL A 175 -20.56 6.95 2.96
N ILE A 176 -19.69 6.02 3.35
CA ILE A 176 -19.85 4.60 3.00
C ILE A 176 -21.11 4.02 3.66
N THR A 177 -21.34 4.36 4.92
CA THR A 177 -22.51 3.84 5.65
C THR A 177 -23.82 4.41 5.07
N ASP A 178 -23.80 5.68 4.68
CA ASP A 178 -24.93 6.33 4.02
C ASP A 178 -25.11 5.81 2.59
N PHE A 179 -24.03 5.52 1.86
CA PHE A 179 -24.09 4.87 0.56
C PHE A 179 -24.77 3.50 0.64
N PHE A 180 -24.41 2.65 1.61
CA PHE A 180 -25.07 1.35 1.79
C PHE A 180 -26.55 1.47 2.19
N LYS A 181 -26.94 2.56 2.85
CA LYS A 181 -28.35 2.84 3.17
C LYS A 181 -29.10 3.52 2.01
N SER A 182 -28.38 4.16 1.10
CA SER A 182 -28.95 4.95 0.02
C SER A 182 -29.75 4.08 -0.96
N GLN A 183 -30.72 4.71 -1.59
CA GLN A 183 -31.52 4.09 -2.64
C GLN A 183 -30.65 3.61 -3.82
N THR A 184 -29.50 4.25 -4.05
CA THR A 184 -28.51 3.89 -5.07
C THR A 184 -27.92 2.50 -4.83
N TYR A 185 -27.63 2.13 -3.58
CA TYR A 185 -27.16 0.78 -3.26
C TYR A 185 -28.26 -0.27 -3.46
N GLN A 186 -29.51 0.07 -3.14
CA GLN A 186 -30.63 -0.84 -3.39
C GLN A 186 -30.80 -1.08 -4.90
N GLN A 187 -30.71 -0.03 -5.73
CA GLN A 187 -30.74 -0.15 -7.18
C GLN A 187 -29.59 -1.03 -7.69
N LEU A 188 -28.36 -0.79 -7.23
CA LEU A 188 -27.19 -1.61 -7.59
C LEU A 188 -27.42 -3.09 -7.24
N ARG A 189 -27.94 -3.38 -6.04
CA ARG A 189 -28.22 -4.75 -5.60
C ARG A 189 -29.28 -5.42 -6.47
N HIS A 190 -30.32 -4.69 -6.87
CA HIS A 190 -31.35 -5.22 -7.76
C HIS A 190 -30.78 -5.58 -9.13
N VAL A 191 -29.99 -4.68 -9.74
CA VAL A 191 -29.31 -4.93 -11.01
C VAL A 191 -28.35 -6.12 -10.92
N LEU A 192 -27.59 -6.22 -9.81
CA LEU A 192 -26.69 -7.36 -9.58
C LEU A 192 -27.43 -8.69 -9.47
N LEU A 193 -28.58 -8.71 -8.80
CA LEU A 193 -29.40 -9.93 -8.70
C LEU A 193 -29.99 -10.32 -10.06
N GLU A 194 -30.42 -9.35 -10.85
CA GLU A 194 -30.93 -9.58 -12.20
C GLU A 194 -29.84 -10.14 -13.13
N ILE A 195 -28.64 -9.54 -13.10
CA ILE A 195 -27.46 -10.06 -13.80
C ILE A 195 -27.09 -11.45 -13.30
N TRP A 196 -27.20 -11.71 -12.00
CA TRP A 196 -26.91 -13.03 -11.43
C TRP A 196 -27.90 -14.10 -11.90
N THR A 197 -29.19 -13.77 -11.95
CA THR A 197 -30.21 -14.67 -12.51
C THR A 197 -30.01 -14.91 -14.00
N PHE A 198 -29.62 -13.86 -14.74
CA PHE A 198 -29.31 -13.95 -16.16
C PHE A 198 -28.03 -14.76 -16.43
N TYR A 199 -27.04 -14.67 -15.53
CA TYR A 199 -25.82 -15.49 -15.55
C TYR A 199 -26.15 -16.98 -15.43
N LEU A 200 -27.07 -17.34 -14.54
CA LEU A 200 -27.52 -18.71 -14.36
C LEU A 200 -28.28 -19.27 -15.59
N THR A 201 -29.00 -18.43 -16.34
CA THR A 201 -29.81 -18.88 -17.49
C THR A 201 -29.07 -18.89 -18.82
N HIS A 202 -28.14 -17.96 -19.07
CA HIS A 202 -27.48 -17.78 -20.36
C HIS A 202 -25.97 -17.98 -20.33
N GLY A 203 -25.41 -18.24 -19.14
CA GLY A 203 -23.98 -18.40 -18.95
C GLY A 203 -23.19 -17.10 -19.16
N LEU A 204 -21.87 -17.23 -19.02
CA LEU A 204 -20.93 -16.10 -19.05
C LEU A 204 -20.84 -15.46 -20.46
N THR A 205 -21.06 -16.27 -21.51
CA THR A 205 -20.98 -15.80 -22.91
C THR A 205 -22.14 -14.87 -23.26
N GLY A 206 -23.36 -15.15 -22.80
CA GLY A 206 -24.54 -14.31 -23.07
C GLY A 206 -24.47 -12.93 -22.41
N ILE A 207 -23.95 -12.87 -21.18
CA ILE A 207 -23.70 -11.60 -20.48
C ILE A 207 -22.64 -10.80 -21.20
N TRP A 208 -21.52 -11.44 -21.55
CA TRP A 208 -20.43 -10.75 -22.20
C TRP A 208 -20.86 -10.16 -23.55
N THR A 209 -21.67 -10.89 -24.32
CA THR A 209 -22.21 -10.38 -25.59
C THR A 209 -23.18 -9.22 -25.39
N GLU A 210 -24.06 -9.24 -24.39
CA GLU A 210 -25.02 -8.14 -24.19
C GLU A 210 -24.34 -6.90 -23.59
N ILE A 211 -23.37 -7.07 -22.68
CA ILE A 211 -22.55 -5.98 -22.17
C ILE A 211 -21.78 -5.33 -23.33
N TRP A 212 -21.12 -6.12 -24.17
CA TRP A 212 -20.41 -5.60 -25.35
C TRP A 212 -21.36 -4.89 -26.31
N ARG A 213 -22.53 -5.48 -26.60
CA ARG A 213 -23.52 -4.90 -27.52
C ARG A 213 -24.08 -3.57 -27.01
N THR A 214 -24.33 -3.46 -25.71
CA THR A 214 -24.84 -2.23 -25.08
C THR A 214 -23.76 -1.15 -25.05
N PHE A 215 -22.52 -1.54 -24.78
CA PHE A 215 -21.37 -0.63 -24.78
C PHE A 215 -21.07 -0.09 -26.19
N ASP A 216 -21.05 -0.96 -27.20
CA ASP A 216 -20.86 -0.56 -28.60
C ASP A 216 -21.97 0.38 -29.07
N PHE A 217 -23.23 0.10 -28.75
CA PHE A 217 -24.37 0.94 -29.15
C PHE A 217 -24.33 2.36 -28.55
N GLU A 218 -23.91 2.49 -27.29
CA GLU A 218 -23.73 3.79 -26.64
C GLU A 218 -22.56 4.55 -27.29
N SER A 219 -21.46 3.84 -27.57
CA SER A 219 -20.28 4.43 -28.21
C SER A 219 -20.56 4.89 -29.65
N ASP A 220 -21.31 4.10 -30.42
CA ASP A 220 -21.69 4.44 -31.79
C ASP A 220 -22.60 5.66 -31.81
N LYS A 221 -23.57 5.76 -30.89
CA LYS A 221 -24.43 6.94 -30.75
C LYS A 221 -23.63 8.20 -30.47
N GLN A 222 -22.70 8.14 -29.51
CA GLN A 222 -21.82 9.28 -29.22
C GLN A 222 -20.95 9.63 -30.42
N ALA A 223 -20.45 8.65 -31.17
CA ALA A 223 -19.67 8.89 -32.38
C ALA A 223 -20.52 9.56 -33.48
N PHE A 224 -21.76 9.10 -33.70
CA PHE A 224 -22.67 9.70 -34.68
C PHE A 224 -23.13 11.11 -34.29
N GLU A 225 -23.35 11.36 -33.00
CA GLU A 225 -23.66 12.69 -32.46
C GLU A 225 -22.47 13.65 -32.63
N LEU A 226 -21.25 13.22 -32.34
CA LEU A 226 -20.03 14.00 -32.57
C LEU A 226 -19.77 14.28 -34.06
N LEU A 227 -20.18 13.36 -34.94
CA LEU A 227 -20.04 13.49 -36.40
C LEU A 227 -21.22 14.25 -37.06
N ASP A 228 -22.27 14.53 -36.30
CA ASP A 228 -23.51 15.19 -36.74
C ASP A 228 -24.15 14.44 -37.93
N LEU A 229 -24.30 13.11 -37.77
CA LEU A 229 -24.79 12.18 -38.78
C LEU A 229 -25.96 11.34 -38.22
N GLU A 230 -26.96 11.07 -39.05
CA GLU A 230 -28.05 10.15 -38.67
C GLU A 230 -27.58 8.68 -38.67
N PRO A 231 -28.02 7.88 -37.68
CA PRO A 231 -27.68 6.47 -37.59
C PRO A 231 -28.25 5.69 -38.78
N GLY A 232 -27.36 5.09 -39.58
CA GLY A 232 -27.71 4.38 -40.83
C GLY A 232 -27.18 5.01 -42.12
N THR A 233 -26.38 6.08 -42.01
CA THR A 233 -25.74 6.74 -43.17
C THR A 233 -24.66 5.88 -43.83
N ASN A 234 -24.46 6.08 -45.14
CA ASN A 234 -23.55 5.27 -45.96
C ASN A 234 -22.08 5.49 -45.53
N GLN A 235 -21.30 4.40 -45.42
CA GLN A 235 -19.91 4.39 -44.93
C GLN A 235 -18.99 5.43 -45.60
N LYS A 236 -19.22 5.72 -46.89
CA LYS A 236 -18.46 6.77 -47.62
C LYS A 236 -18.67 8.18 -47.06
N GLN A 237 -19.86 8.47 -46.51
CA GLN A 237 -20.17 9.77 -45.92
C GLN A 237 -19.52 9.92 -44.54
N ILE A 238 -19.49 8.83 -43.75
CA ILE A 238 -18.80 8.77 -42.46
C ILE A 238 -17.31 9.07 -42.64
N GLU A 239 -16.65 8.38 -43.58
CA GLU A 239 -15.23 8.65 -43.86
C GLU A 239 -14.95 10.09 -44.29
N THR A 240 -15.85 10.69 -45.08
CA THR A 240 -15.67 12.05 -45.58
C THR A 240 -15.79 13.07 -44.43
N LYS A 241 -16.76 12.88 -43.53
CA LYS A 241 -16.94 13.70 -42.33
C LYS A 241 -15.81 13.50 -41.33
N CYS A 242 -15.39 12.26 -41.08
CA CYS A 242 -14.21 11.97 -40.25
C CYS A 242 -12.94 12.61 -40.82
N LYS A 243 -12.69 12.51 -42.14
CA LYS A 243 -11.55 13.16 -42.80
C LYS A 243 -11.61 14.68 -42.71
N ALA A 244 -12.81 15.28 -42.82
CA ALA A 244 -13.00 16.71 -42.66
C ALA A 244 -12.74 17.18 -41.22
N LEU A 245 -13.26 16.45 -40.23
CA LEU A 245 -13.06 16.73 -38.81
C LEU A 245 -11.61 16.48 -38.39
N ALA A 246 -10.97 15.41 -38.84
CA ALA A 246 -9.56 15.13 -38.58
C ALA A 246 -8.64 16.24 -39.12
N ARG A 247 -8.96 16.83 -40.27
CA ARG A 247 -8.24 18.02 -40.76
C ARG A 247 -8.50 19.24 -39.88
N LYS A 248 -9.74 19.44 -39.41
CA LYS A 248 -10.12 20.57 -38.54
C LYS A 248 -9.44 20.50 -37.18
N TRP A 249 -9.34 19.29 -36.61
CA TRP A 249 -8.81 18.98 -35.28
C TRP A 249 -7.36 18.46 -35.31
N HIS A 250 -6.61 18.69 -36.39
CA HIS A 250 -5.23 18.23 -36.50
C HIS A 250 -4.35 18.92 -35.43
N PRO A 251 -3.52 18.20 -34.68
CA PRO A 251 -2.76 18.74 -33.53
C PRO A 251 -1.84 19.91 -33.90
N ASP A 252 -1.31 19.96 -35.13
CA ASP A 252 -0.52 21.11 -35.63
C ASP A 252 -1.28 22.45 -35.66
N ARG A 253 -2.62 22.44 -35.64
CA ARG A 253 -3.43 23.68 -35.69
C ARG A 253 -3.74 24.29 -34.32
N PHE A 254 -3.54 23.56 -33.23
CA PHE A 254 -3.96 23.97 -31.88
C PHE A 254 -2.81 24.45 -30.98
N HIS A 255 -1.56 24.37 -31.42
CA HIS A 255 -0.42 24.93 -30.66
C HIS A 255 -0.39 26.47 -30.63
N ASP A 256 -1.13 27.16 -31.50
CA ASP A 256 -1.09 28.62 -31.61
C ASP A 256 -2.12 29.36 -30.72
N ILE A 257 -3.00 28.63 -30.03
CA ILE A 257 -4.11 29.23 -29.26
C ILE A 257 -3.76 29.41 -27.77
N GLU A 258 -2.83 28.63 -27.22
CA GLU A 258 -2.38 28.77 -25.82
C GLU A 258 -1.29 29.85 -25.62
N ALA A 259 -0.81 30.48 -26.70
CA ALA A 259 0.28 31.46 -26.67
C ALA A 259 -0.20 32.93 -26.78
N LYS A 260 -1.48 33.23 -26.56
CA LYS A 260 -2.03 34.59 -26.65
C LYS A 260 -2.93 34.92 -25.47
#